data_AF-A0A2E9RBE8-F1
#
_entry.id   AF-A0A2E9RBE8-F1
#
_cell.length_a   1.000
_cell.length_b   1.000
_cell.length_c   1.000
_cell.angle_alpha   90.00
_cell.angle_beta   90.00
_cell.angle_gamma   90.00
#
_symmetry.space_group_name_H-M   'P 1'
#
loop_
_entity.id
_entity.type
_entity.pdbx_description
1 polymer ?
#
loop_
_entity_poly.entity_id
_entity_poly.type
_entity_poly.pdbx_seq_one_letter_code
_entity_poly.pdbx_strand_id
1 'polypeptide(L)' 'WNMPYHAEHHALMAIPFHALPRAHALFRDRIDHLTPGYSTFHRQLLATIRRGNV' A
#
# COMPACT_ATOMS: atom_id res chain seq x y z
N TRP A 1 12.39 8.04 -2.59
CA TRP A 1 10.93 7.79 -2.49
C TRP A 1 10.69 6.70 -1.45
N ASN A 2 9.84 6.95 -0.46
CA ASN A 2 9.43 5.95 0.54
C ASN A 2 8.24 5.13 0.00
N MET A 3 8.49 4.32 -1.05
CA MET A 3 7.46 3.67 -1.88
C MET A 3 6.37 2.90 -1.10
N PRO A 4 6.67 2.22 0.02
CA PRO A 4 5.65 1.50 0.80
C PRO A 4 4.50 2.38 1.32
N TYR A 5 4.68 3.71 1.37
CA TYR A 5 3.69 4.65 1.92
C TYR A 5 3.07 5.55 0.85
N HIS A 6 2.91 5.03 -0.36
CA HIS A 6 2.41 5.81 -1.49
C HIS A 6 0.96 6.26 -1.28
N ALA A 7 0.08 5.38 -0.80
CA ALA A 7 -1.32 5.70 -0.56
C ALA A 7 -1.47 6.82 0.48
N GLU A 8 -0.67 6.75 1.54
CA GLU A 8 -0.57 7.72 2.61
C GLU A 8 -0.12 9.09 2.12
N HIS A 9 0.92 9.10 1.28
CA HIS A 9 1.42 10.33 0.68
C HIS A 9 0.35 10.99 -0.21
N HIS A 10 -0.42 10.21 -0.97
CA HIS A 10 -1.51 10.76 -1.78
C HIS A 10 -2.71 11.22 -0.96
N ALA A 11 -3.04 10.52 0.12
CA ALA A 11 -4.10 10.93 1.04
C ALA A 11 -3.74 12.20 1.82
N LEU A 12 -2.47 12.37 2.18
CA LEU A 12 -1.96 13.45 3.02
C LEU A 12 -0.65 14.01 2.46
N MET A 13 -0.75 14.66 1.29
CA MET A 13 0.40 15.20 0.53
C MET A 13 1.24 16.25 1.27
N ALA A 14 0.72 16.81 2.36
CA ALA A 14 1.47 17.71 3.25
C ALA A 14 2.45 16.98 4.19
N ILE A 15 2.35 15.66 4.35
CA ILE A 15 3.24 14.89 5.24
C ILE A 15 4.61 14.69 4.56
N PRO A 16 5.72 15.08 5.19
CA PRO A 16 7.05 14.84 4.63
C PRO A 16 7.40 13.34 4.61
N PHE A 17 8.18 12.91 3.62
CA PHE A 17 8.48 11.48 3.39
C PHE A 17 9.03 10.71 4.60
N HIS A 18 9.81 11.37 5.46
CA HIS A 18 10.37 10.76 6.66
C HIS A 18 9.32 10.51 7.77
N ALA A 19 8.20 11.23 7.74
CA ALA A 19 7.10 11.09 8.70
C ALA A 19 6.03 10.09 8.25
N LEU A 20 6.08 9.62 6.99
CA LEU A 20 5.13 8.64 6.46
C LEU A 20 5.05 7.32 7.27
N PRO A 21 6.14 6.76 7.83
CA PRO A 21 6.04 5.58 8.69
C PRO A 21 5.21 5.82 9.96
N ARG A 22 5.34 7.01 10.56
CA ARG A 22 4.53 7.40 11.73
C ARG A 22 3.07 7.59 11.33
N ALA A 23 2.83 8.20 10.17
CA ALA A 23 1.50 8.35 9.62
C ALA A 23 0.85 6.97 9.41
N HIS A 24 1.55 6.04 8.75
CA HIS A 24 1.11 4.67 8.52
C HIS A 24 0.63 3.98 9.82
N ALA A 25 1.40 4.10 10.90
CA ALA A 25 1.00 3.50 12.19
C ALA A 25 -0.36 4.00 12.71
N LEU A 26 -0.79 5.22 12.36
CA LEU A 26 -2.03 5.82 12.85
C LEU A 26 -3.29 5.35 12.10
N PHE A 27 -3.17 5.01 10.82
CA PHE A 27 -4.33 4.70 9.98
C PHE A 27 -4.17 3.41 9.17
N ARG A 28 -3.12 2.61 9.39
CA ARG A 28 -2.91 1.32 8.71
C ARG A 28 -4.13 0.39 8.76
N ASP A 29 -4.89 0.44 9.86
CA ASP A 29 -6.10 -0.38 10.05
C ASP A 29 -7.31 0.16 9.27
N ARG A 30 -7.15 1.30 8.59
CA ARG A 30 -8.14 1.92 7.70
C ARG A 30 -7.75 1.80 6.22
N ILE A 31 -6.67 1.08 5.91
CA ILE A 31 -6.23 0.81 4.54
C ILE A 31 -6.96 -0.45 4.05
N ASP A 32 -7.89 -0.29 3.10
CA ASP A 32 -8.69 -1.39 2.56
C ASP A 32 -7.84 -2.46 1.85
N HIS A 33 -6.76 -2.02 1.20
CA HIS A 33 -5.90 -2.88 0.41
C HIS A 33 -4.43 -2.70 0.80
N LEU A 34 -3.93 -3.63 1.61
CA LEU A 34 -2.54 -3.68 2.05
C LEU A 34 -1.94 -5.06 1.76
N THR A 35 -0.74 -5.08 1.18
CA THR A 35 -0.01 -6.33 0.91
C THR A 35 1.38 -6.29 1.55
N PRO A 36 1.90 -7.44 2.05
CA PRO A 36 3.27 -7.53 2.55
C PRO A 36 4.25 -7.58 1.37
N GLY A 37 4.50 -6.40 0.80
CA GLY A 37 5.46 -6.17 -0.27
C GLY A 37 5.01 -6.59 -1.67
N TYR A 38 5.79 -6.16 -2.65
CA TYR A 38 5.47 -6.34 -4.08
C TYR A 38 5.37 -7.81 -4.49
N SER A 39 6.19 -8.71 -3.97
CA SER A 39 6.15 -10.11 -4.38
C SER A 39 4.81 -10.76 -4.04
N THR A 40 4.24 -10.45 -2.88
CA THR A 40 2.92 -10.93 -2.45
C THR A 40 1.81 -10.35 -3.31
N PHE A 41 1.85 -9.04 -3.58
CA PHE A 41 0.95 -8.39 -4.52
C PHE A 41 0.93 -9.09 -5.89
N HIS A 42 2.11 -9.30 -6.51
CA HIS A 42 2.18 -9.92 -7.84
C HIS A 42 1.66 -11.36 -7.84
N ARG A 43 1.94 -12.15 -6.79
CA ARG A 43 1.38 -13.51 -6.68
C ARG A 43 -0.16 -13.49 -6.60
N GLN A 44 -0.73 -12.59 -5.80
CA GLN A 44 -2.19 -12.44 -5.68
C GLN A 44 -2.83 -11.97 -6.98
N LEU A 45 -2.21 -10.99 -7.65
CA LEU A 45 -2.65 -10.47 -8.93
C LEU A 45 -2.65 -11.57 -10.01
N LEU A 46 -1.55 -12.31 -10.15
CA LEU A 46 -1.45 -13.40 -11.12
C LEU A 46 -2.47 -14.51 -10.85
N ALA A 47 -2.73 -14.84 -9.58
CA ALA A 47 -3.78 -15.81 -9.23
C ALA A 47 -5.19 -15.31 -9.61
N THR A 48 -5.44 -14.01 -9.47
CA THR A 48 -6.72 -13.37 -9.84
C THR A 48 -6.92 -13.38 -11.35
N ILE A 49 -5.89 -13.00 -12.11
CA ILE A 49 -5.87 -13.06 -13.58
C ILE A 49 -6.11 -14.50 -14.05
N ARG A 50 -5.41 -15.50 -13.48
CA ARG A 50 -5.57 -16.92 -13.84
C ARG A 50 -6.97 -17.48 -13.59
N ARG A 51 -7.70 -16.92 -12.62
CA ARG A 51 -9.09 -17.31 -12.31
C ARG A 51 -10.11 -16.61 -13.22
N GLY A 52 -9.71 -15.60 -13.99
CA GLY A 52 -10.64 -14.77 -14.76
C GLY A 52 -11.45 -13.79 -13.92
N ASN A 53 -10.98 -13.47 -12.70
CA ASN A 53 -11.69 -12.60 -11.75
C ASN A 53 -11.14 -11.16 -11.75
N VAL A 54 -10.75 -10.65 -12.92
CA VAL A 54 -10.22 -9.28 -13.09
C VAL A 54 -11.36 -8.32 -13.33
#